data_AF-A0A6A3D682-F1
#
_entry.id   AF-A0A6A3D682-F1
#
_cell.length_a   1.000
_cell.length_b   1.000
_cell.length_c   1.000
_cell.angle_alpha   90.00
_cell.angle_beta   90.00
_cell.angle_gamma   90.00
#
_symmetry.space_group_name_H-M   'P 1'
#
loop_
_entity.id
_entity.type
_entity.pdbx_description
1 polymer ?
#
loop_
_entity_poly.entity_id
_entity_poly.type
_entity_poly.pdbx_seq_one_letter_code
_entity_poly.pdbx_strand_id
1 'polypeptide(L)'
;GVMGPKRKRTRREVEEALLQNARVNATPAEPEDANDRKKRRKRRNYHKRNLDKELAALGIDAADANVPTANVPDVVMTEGATVEQEGKQEKDNPAEHQQRYAAAYAEEQRAAESEAMPSAAPILTSHERATALRARNAERARMNRANMSASQKERTKAKNRERARASRARKTEEQRIAAREAERRR
;
A
#
# COMPACT_ATOMS: atom_id res chain seq x y z
N GLY A 1 -35.83 -26.71 -13.24
CA GLY A 1 -35.41 -27.58 -12.13
C GLY A 1 -34.81 -26.72 -11.04
N VAL A 2 -35.36 -26.76 -9.83
CA VAL A 2 -34.81 -26.03 -8.68
C VAL A 2 -33.46 -26.65 -8.34
N MET A 3 -32.35 -25.97 -8.68
CA MET A 3 -31.03 -26.37 -8.19
C MET A 3 -30.99 -26.07 -6.69
N GLY A 4 -31.17 -27.11 -5.87
CA GLY A 4 -30.96 -27.02 -4.43
C GLY A 4 -29.55 -26.50 -4.08
N PRO A 5 -29.32 -26.05 -2.84
CA PRO A 5 -28.03 -25.53 -2.41
C PRO A 5 -26.93 -26.56 -2.67
N LYS A 6 -25.89 -26.18 -3.43
CA LYS A 6 -24.75 -27.05 -3.67
C LYS A 6 -24.13 -27.44 -2.33
N ARG A 7 -24.09 -28.74 -2.02
CA ARG A 7 -23.43 -29.26 -0.82
C ARG A 7 -21.99 -28.73 -0.77
N LYS A 8 -21.53 -28.37 0.43
CA LYS A 8 -20.12 -28.00 0.65
C LYS A 8 -19.25 -29.23 0.38
N ARG A 9 -18.07 -29.03 -0.21
CA ARG A 9 -17.14 -30.13 -0.48
C ARG A 9 -16.56 -30.65 0.82
N THR A 10 -16.34 -31.96 0.90
CA THR A 10 -15.66 -32.58 2.04
C THR A 10 -14.15 -32.30 2.00
N ARG A 11 -13.44 -32.47 3.12
CA ARG A 11 -11.98 -32.28 3.18
C ARG A 11 -11.25 -33.12 2.13
N ARG A 12 -11.65 -34.39 1.97
CA ARG A 12 -11.08 -35.31 0.97
C ARG A 12 -11.30 -34.81 -0.46
N GLU A 13 -12.49 -34.29 -0.77
CA GLU A 13 -12.81 -33.72 -2.07
C GLU A 13 -12.00 -32.45 -2.38
N VAL A 14 -11.72 -31.61 -1.37
CA VAL A 14 -10.89 -30.41 -1.53
C VAL A 14 -9.43 -30.78 -1.77
N GLU A 15 -8.90 -31.76 -1.03
CA GLU A 15 -7.54 -32.29 -1.22
C GLU A 15 -7.40 -32.97 -2.61
N GLU A 16 -8.39 -33.74 -3.04
CA GLU A 16 -8.41 -34.35 -4.37
C GLU A 16 -8.47 -33.28 -5.47
N ALA A 17 -9.29 -32.23 -5.30
CA ALA A 17 -9.34 -31.12 -6.24
C ALA A 17 -8.01 -30.35 -6.34
N LEU A 18 -7.24 -30.25 -5.25
CA LEU A 18 -5.89 -29.69 -5.26
C LEU A 18 -4.93 -30.55 -6.09
N LEU A 19 -4.99 -31.87 -5.94
CA LEU A 19 -4.19 -32.81 -6.74
C LEU A 19 -4.57 -32.74 -8.22
N GLN A 20 -5.86 -32.70 -8.55
CA GLN A 20 -6.33 -32.54 -9.92
C GLN A 20 -5.91 -31.19 -10.51
N ASN A 21 -5.94 -30.11 -9.72
CA ASN A 21 -5.46 -28.82 -10.18
C ASN A 21 -3.97 -28.83 -10.54
N ALA A 22 -3.17 -29.51 -9.71
CA ALA A 22 -1.74 -29.69 -9.95
C ALA A 22 -1.48 -30.52 -11.22
N ARG A 23 -2.28 -31.57 -11.47
CA ARG A 23 -2.22 -32.39 -12.69
C ARG A 23 -2.60 -31.60 -13.94
N VAL A 24 -3.77 -30.95 -13.95
CA VAL A 24 -4.27 -30.18 -15.10
C VAL A 24 -3.36 -28.99 -15.44
N ASN A 25 -2.74 -28.37 -14.43
CA ASN A 25 -1.81 -27.25 -14.62
C ASN A 25 -0.34 -27.65 -14.36
N ALA A 26 -0.01 -28.92 -14.65
CA ALA A 26 1.35 -29.40 -14.63
C ALA A 26 2.20 -28.70 -15.69
N THR A 27 3.51 -28.61 -15.45
CA THR A 27 4.43 -28.12 -16.48
C THR A 27 4.51 -29.17 -17.59
N PRO A 28 4.25 -28.82 -18.86
CA PRO A 28 4.39 -29.74 -19.98
C PRO A 28 5.86 -30.14 -20.14
N ALA A 29 6.09 -31.32 -20.73
CA ALA A 29 7.44 -31.84 -20.97
C ALA A 29 8.19 -31.02 -22.04
N GLU A 30 7.45 -30.40 -22.96
CA GLU A 30 8.00 -29.57 -24.02
C GLU A 30 8.27 -28.13 -23.56
N PRO A 31 9.26 -27.45 -24.17
CA PRO A 31 9.53 -26.05 -23.91
C PRO A 31 8.34 -25.19 -24.28
N GLU A 32 7.82 -24.47 -23.28
CA GLU A 32 6.64 -23.61 -23.41
C GLU A 32 7.04 -22.12 -23.48
N ASP A 33 6.29 -21.37 -24.28
CA ASP A 33 6.38 -19.92 -24.32
C ASP A 33 6.21 -19.26 -22.94
N ALA A 34 6.99 -18.20 -22.71
CA ALA A 34 7.00 -17.51 -21.42
C ALA A 34 5.63 -16.91 -21.02
N ASN A 35 4.81 -16.53 -22.00
CA ASN A 35 3.46 -16.00 -21.75
C ASN A 35 2.51 -17.10 -21.28
N ASP A 36 2.54 -18.26 -21.93
CA ASP A 36 1.65 -19.36 -21.59
C ASP A 36 2.04 -20.02 -20.27
N ARG A 37 3.35 -20.09 -19.98
CA ARG A 37 3.86 -20.47 -18.66
C ARG A 37 3.29 -19.58 -17.55
N LYS A 38 3.25 -18.27 -17.80
CA LYS A 38 2.69 -17.29 -16.84
C LYS A 38 1.18 -17.50 -16.67
N LYS A 39 0.43 -17.72 -17.75
CA LYS A 39 -1.02 -17.98 -17.69
C LYS A 39 -1.32 -19.28 -16.94
N ARG A 40 -0.60 -20.37 -17.20
CA ARG A 40 -0.75 -21.65 -16.47
C ARG A 40 -0.49 -21.46 -14.98
N ARG A 41 0.62 -20.81 -14.61
CA ARG A 41 0.93 -20.55 -13.20
C ARG A 41 -0.16 -19.71 -12.53
N LYS A 42 -0.72 -18.72 -13.24
CA LYS A 42 -1.85 -17.91 -12.73
C LYS A 42 -3.09 -18.77 -12.47
N ARG A 43 -3.48 -19.64 -13.41
CA ARG A 43 -4.62 -20.57 -13.25
C ARG A 43 -4.41 -21.51 -12.07
N ARG A 44 -3.24 -22.16 -11.99
CA ARG A 44 -2.87 -23.03 -10.88
C ARG A 44 -2.97 -22.33 -9.53
N ASN A 45 -2.35 -21.15 -9.41
CA ASN A 45 -2.33 -20.40 -8.15
C ASN A 45 -3.72 -19.90 -7.75
N TYR A 46 -4.55 -19.50 -8.73
CA TYR A 46 -5.91 -19.04 -8.47
C TYR A 46 -6.77 -20.15 -7.87
N HIS A 47 -6.80 -21.32 -8.52
CA HIS A 47 -7.56 -22.47 -8.03
C HIS A 47 -7.00 -23.01 -6.71
N LYS A 48 -5.67 -23.11 -6.57
CA LYS A 48 -5.02 -23.51 -5.32
C LYS A 48 -5.41 -22.59 -4.16
N ARG A 49 -5.37 -21.26 -4.34
CA ARG A 49 -5.75 -20.31 -3.27
C ARG A 49 -7.20 -20.46 -2.84
N ASN A 50 -8.11 -20.72 -3.77
CA ASN A 50 -9.52 -20.92 -3.43
C ASN A 50 -9.74 -22.24 -2.67
N LEU A 51 -9.10 -23.32 -3.12
CA LEU A 51 -9.16 -24.63 -2.47
C LEU A 51 -8.49 -24.62 -1.09
N ASP A 52 -7.34 -23.95 -0.94
CA ASP A 52 -6.67 -23.79 0.36
C ASP A 52 -7.56 -23.03 1.37
N LYS A 53 -8.35 -22.04 0.90
CA LYS A 53 -9.34 -21.36 1.75
C LYS A 53 -10.50 -22.28 2.15
N GLU A 54 -11.03 -23.07 1.22
CA GLU A 54 -12.06 -24.07 1.52
C GLU A 54 -11.54 -25.11 2.53
N LEU A 55 -10.28 -25.55 2.37
CA LEU A 55 -9.63 -26.48 3.29
C LEU A 55 -9.43 -25.87 4.68
N ALA A 56 -9.03 -24.61 4.75
CA ALA A 56 -8.88 -23.88 6.01
C ALA A 56 -10.24 -23.68 6.73
N ALA A 57 -11.31 -23.37 5.99
CA ALA A 57 -12.65 -23.26 6.56
C ALA A 57 -13.12 -24.59 7.19
N LEU A 58 -12.86 -25.71 6.52
CA LEU A 58 -13.14 -27.05 7.05
C LEU A 58 -12.27 -27.43 8.26
N GLY A 59 -11.10 -26.80 8.42
CA GLY A 59 -10.22 -27.01 9.58
C GLY A 59 -10.63 -26.21 10.82
N ILE A 60 -11.38 -25.12 10.66
CA ILE A 60 -11.90 -24.29 11.75
C ILE A 60 -13.12 -24.97 12.38
N ASP A 61 -14.00 -25.57 11.56
CA ASP A 61 -15.20 -26.26 12.04
C ASP A 61 -14.90 -27.50 12.92
N ALA A 62 -13.67 -28.04 12.87
CA ALA A 62 -13.25 -29.16 13.72
C ALA A 62 -12.71 -28.73 15.10
N ALA A 63 -12.37 -27.45 15.29
CA ALA A 63 -11.82 -26.92 16.53
C ALA A 63 -12.87 -26.20 17.40
N ASP A 64 -13.97 -25.71 16.80
CA ASP A 64 -14.97 -24.88 17.49
C ASP A 64 -16.31 -25.57 17.73
N ALA A 65 -16.34 -26.90 17.89
CA ALA A 65 -17.54 -27.63 18.33
C ALA A 65 -17.86 -27.46 19.83
N ASN A 66 -17.16 -26.59 20.57
CA ASN A 66 -17.38 -26.43 22.00
C ASN A 66 -17.16 -25.01 22.54
N VAL A 67 -17.87 -24.02 21.99
CA VAL A 67 -18.16 -22.77 22.73
C VAL A 67 -19.58 -22.30 22.39
N PRO A 68 -20.52 -22.27 23.35
CA PRO A 68 -21.81 -21.62 23.17
C PRO A 68 -21.61 -20.12 23.41
N THR A 69 -21.34 -19.36 22.35
CA THR A 69 -21.23 -17.90 22.48
C THR A 69 -22.58 -17.24 22.22
N ALA A 70 -23.14 -16.83 23.35
CA ALA A 70 -24.29 -15.98 23.54
C ALA A 70 -24.30 -14.71 22.66
N ASN A 71 -25.53 -14.29 22.35
CA ASN A 71 -25.98 -13.00 21.83
C ASN A 71 -25.01 -11.83 22.08
N VAL A 72 -24.67 -11.12 21.00
CA VAL A 72 -24.22 -9.73 21.07
C VAL A 72 -25.20 -8.91 20.21
N PRO A 73 -25.90 -7.91 20.78
CA PRO A 73 -26.79 -7.05 20.02
C PRO A 73 -26.02 -6.00 19.22
N ASP A 74 -26.63 -5.66 18.09
CA ASP A 74 -26.25 -4.65 17.11
C ASP A 74 -26.08 -3.27 17.78
N VAL A 75 -24.87 -2.71 17.73
CA VAL A 75 -24.61 -1.31 18.12
C VAL A 75 -24.60 -0.48 16.84
N VAL A 76 -25.78 0.07 16.53
CA VAL A 76 -25.97 1.12 15.53
C VAL A 76 -25.30 2.38 16.06
N MET A 77 -24.26 2.85 15.36
CA MET A 77 -23.64 4.14 15.62
C MET A 77 -24.63 5.24 15.22
N THR A 78 -25.05 6.01 16.21
CA THR A 78 -25.89 7.20 16.07
C THR A 78 -25.10 8.32 15.38
N GLU A 79 -25.57 8.78 14.22
CA GLU A 79 -25.10 10.00 13.58
C GLU A 79 -25.63 11.21 14.37
N GLY A 80 -24.76 11.86 15.12
CA GLY A 80 -25.03 13.13 15.79
C GLY A 80 -24.99 14.27 14.78
N ALA A 81 -26.16 14.69 14.31
CA ALA A 81 -26.35 15.94 13.57
C ALA A 81 -26.26 17.13 14.54
N THR A 82 -25.12 17.83 14.55
CA THR A 82 -25.00 19.14 15.18
C THR A 82 -25.51 20.20 14.21
N VAL A 83 -26.75 20.62 14.39
CA VAL A 83 -27.31 21.86 13.82
C VAL A 83 -26.74 23.02 14.64
N GLU A 84 -25.73 23.68 14.10
CA GLU A 84 -25.25 24.97 14.62
C GLU A 84 -26.31 26.04 14.29
N GLN A 85 -26.91 26.57 15.35
CA GLN A 85 -27.94 27.59 15.34
C GLN A 85 -27.26 28.95 15.19
N GLU A 86 -27.54 29.68 14.10
CA GLU A 86 -26.97 31.02 13.86
C GLU A 86 -27.41 32.01 14.96
N GLY A 87 -26.52 32.23 15.92
CA GLY A 87 -26.65 33.26 16.95
C GLY A 87 -26.55 34.64 16.34
N LYS A 88 -27.46 35.51 16.78
CA LYS A 88 -27.58 36.91 16.36
C LYS A 88 -26.23 37.64 16.44
N GLN A 89 -25.85 38.26 15.33
CA GLN A 89 -24.68 39.13 15.21
C GLN A 89 -24.77 40.28 16.22
N GLU A 90 -23.99 40.19 17.29
CA GLU A 90 -23.76 41.29 18.23
C GLU A 90 -23.13 42.46 17.45
N LYS A 91 -23.62 43.68 17.70
CA LYS A 91 -23.17 44.88 16.99
C LYS A 91 -21.70 45.14 17.34
N ASP A 92 -20.81 44.74 16.44
CA ASP A 92 -19.38 44.97 16.55
C ASP A 92 -19.12 46.48 16.55
N ASN A 93 -18.63 47.01 17.68
CA ASN A 93 -18.30 48.42 17.82
C ASN A 93 -17.03 48.67 16.99
N PRO A 94 -17.09 49.47 15.91
CA PRO A 94 -15.97 49.61 14.97
C PRO A 94 -14.68 50.12 15.64
N ALA A 95 -14.80 50.86 16.74
CA ALA A 95 -13.66 51.32 17.53
C ALA A 95 -12.94 50.17 18.26
N GLU A 96 -13.68 49.20 18.81
CA GLU A 96 -13.08 48.05 19.50
C GLU A 96 -12.45 47.07 18.50
N HIS A 97 -13.10 46.86 17.36
CA HIS A 97 -12.53 46.05 16.28
C HIS A 97 -11.19 46.65 15.78
N GLN A 98 -11.13 47.97 15.62
CA GLN A 98 -9.89 48.67 15.25
C GLN A 98 -8.79 48.52 16.30
N GLN A 99 -9.12 48.61 17.60
CA GLN A 99 -8.12 48.42 18.66
C GLN A 99 -7.63 46.97 18.75
N ARG A 100 -8.51 45.99 18.57
CA ARG A 100 -8.12 44.57 18.52
C ARG A 100 -7.22 44.28 17.32
N TYR A 101 -7.54 44.86 16.16
CA TYR A 101 -6.71 44.74 14.97
C TYR A 101 -5.34 45.41 15.16
N ALA A 102 -5.29 46.60 15.77
CA ALA A 102 -4.05 47.31 16.04
C ALA A 102 -3.17 46.58 17.07
N ALA A 103 -3.78 45.99 18.11
CA ALA A 103 -3.07 45.18 19.10
C ALA A 103 -2.51 43.89 18.46
N ALA A 104 -3.31 43.19 17.65
CA ALA A 104 -2.87 42.01 16.92
C ALA A 104 -1.72 42.33 15.95
N TYR A 105 -1.80 43.45 15.24
CA TYR A 105 -0.74 43.90 14.34
C TYR A 105 0.55 44.26 15.09
N ALA A 106 0.44 44.92 16.24
CA ALA A 106 1.60 45.24 17.08
C ALA A 106 2.25 43.99 17.71
N GLU A 107 1.45 42.98 18.04
CA GLU A 107 1.91 41.69 18.53
C GLU A 107 2.59 40.88 17.42
N GLU A 108 2.03 40.90 16.21
CA GLU A 108 2.62 40.28 15.02
C GLU A 108 3.96 40.94 14.63
N GLN A 109 4.07 42.27 14.76
CA GLN A 109 5.34 42.99 14.56
C GLN A 109 6.37 42.63 15.64
N ARG A 110 5.99 42.55 16.92
CA ARG A 110 6.91 42.12 18.00
C ARG A 110 7.33 40.66 17.88
N ALA A 111 6.43 39.78 17.43
CA ALA A 111 6.75 38.39 17.12
C ALA A 111 7.74 38.30 15.94
N ALA A 112 7.51 39.06 14.87
CA ALA A 112 8.42 39.12 13.73
C ALA A 112 9.81 39.67 14.09
N GLU A 113 9.88 40.69 14.97
CA GLU A 113 11.16 41.26 15.44
C GLU A 113 11.92 40.30 16.37
N SER A 114 11.22 39.46 17.13
CA SER A 114 11.85 38.46 18.01
C SER A 114 12.25 37.16 17.28
N GLU A 115 11.57 36.80 16.19
CA GLU A 115 11.98 35.72 15.27
C GLU A 115 13.12 36.13 14.32
N ALA A 116 13.35 37.44 14.14
CA ALA A 116 14.41 37.98 13.29
C ALA A 116 15.83 37.93 13.89
N MET A 117 16.03 37.28 15.04
CA MET A 117 17.37 36.90 15.48
C MET A 117 17.83 35.71 14.63
N PRO A 118 18.88 35.85 13.79
CA PRO A 118 19.36 34.73 13.00
C PRO A 118 19.99 33.71 13.96
N SER A 119 19.19 32.72 14.38
CA SER A 119 19.72 31.50 14.96
C SER A 119 20.65 30.90 13.92
N ALA A 120 21.96 30.96 14.18
CA ALA A 120 22.97 30.47 13.27
C ALA A 120 22.67 28.99 12.99
N ALA A 121 22.20 28.69 11.78
CA ALA A 121 21.95 27.32 11.38
C ALA A 121 23.24 26.53 11.62
N PRO A 122 23.16 25.35 12.29
CA PRO A 122 24.36 24.59 12.62
C PRO A 122 25.17 24.36 11.34
N ILE A 123 26.48 24.60 11.42
CA ILE A 123 27.39 24.42 10.29
C ILE A 123 27.48 22.91 10.03
N LEU A 124 26.59 22.41 9.18
CA LEU A 124 26.54 21.00 8.84
C LEU A 124 27.82 20.59 8.11
N THR A 125 28.33 19.41 8.41
CA THR A 125 29.42 18.84 7.61
C THR A 125 28.96 18.58 6.17
N SER A 126 29.91 18.43 5.23
CA SER A 126 29.56 18.10 3.83
C SER A 126 28.77 16.78 3.73
N HIS A 127 29.08 15.83 4.62
CA HIS A 127 28.38 14.56 4.73
C HIS A 127 26.94 14.73 5.21
N GLU A 128 26.71 15.51 6.27
CA GLU A 128 25.37 15.82 6.80
C GLU A 128 24.50 16.55 5.78
N ARG A 129 25.09 17.47 5.00
CA ARG A 129 24.39 18.11 3.89
C ARG A 129 24.00 17.09 2.82
N ALA A 130 24.90 16.18 2.48
CA ALA A 130 24.63 15.13 1.48
C ALA A 130 23.59 14.11 1.97
N THR A 131 23.55 13.75 3.26
CA THR A 131 22.52 12.86 3.81
C THR A 131 21.16 13.54 3.84
N ALA A 132 21.08 14.80 4.30
CA ALA A 132 19.85 15.58 4.30
C ALA A 132 19.27 15.76 2.88
N LEU A 133 20.11 16.05 1.89
CA LEU A 133 19.68 16.14 0.49
C LEU A 133 19.17 14.79 -0.06
N ARG A 134 19.84 13.68 0.29
CA ARG A 134 19.37 12.34 -0.08
C ARG A 134 18.02 12.02 0.54
N ALA A 135 17.81 12.35 1.81
CA ALA A 135 16.53 12.16 2.50
C ALA A 135 15.40 12.97 1.84
N ARG A 136 15.63 14.27 1.59
CA ARG A 136 14.66 15.15 0.92
C ARG A 136 14.31 14.68 -0.50
N ASN A 137 15.30 14.22 -1.26
CA ASN A 137 15.07 13.68 -2.60
C ASN A 137 14.30 12.36 -2.55
N ALA A 138 14.58 11.50 -1.56
CA ALA A 138 13.83 10.27 -1.36
C ALA A 138 12.36 10.53 -1.02
N GLU A 139 12.09 11.54 -0.19
CA GLU A 139 10.74 11.98 0.16
C GLU A 139 9.99 12.52 -1.07
N ARG A 140 10.60 13.44 -1.83
CA ARG A 140 10.03 13.92 -3.11
C ARG A 140 9.74 12.78 -4.06
N ALA A 141 10.62 11.79 -4.15
CA ALA A 141 10.40 10.61 -4.98
C ALA A 141 9.26 9.72 -4.47
N ARG A 142 8.97 9.70 -3.16
CA ARG A 142 7.76 9.02 -2.62
C ARG A 142 6.50 9.77 -3.02
N MET A 143 6.47 11.08 -2.81
CA MET A 143 5.33 11.93 -3.19
C MET A 143 5.03 11.85 -4.69
N ASN A 144 6.04 11.96 -5.54
CA ASN A 144 5.88 11.82 -6.98
C ASN A 144 5.34 10.43 -7.37
N ARG A 145 5.77 9.37 -6.68
CA ARG A 145 5.26 8.00 -6.94
C ARG A 145 3.81 7.82 -6.49
N ALA A 146 3.45 8.39 -5.34
CA ALA A 146 2.07 8.36 -4.85
C ALA A 146 1.14 9.08 -5.84
N ASN A 147 1.53 10.27 -6.29
CA ASN A 147 0.73 11.15 -7.15
C ASN A 147 0.74 10.79 -8.64
N MET A 148 1.45 9.73 -9.06
CA MET A 148 1.44 9.29 -10.46
C MET A 148 0.12 8.60 -10.85
N SER A 149 -0.38 8.95 -12.05
CA SER A 149 -1.51 8.26 -12.67
C SER A 149 -1.16 6.83 -13.10
N ALA A 150 -2.19 5.99 -13.33
CA ALA A 150 -1.99 4.61 -13.78
C ALA A 150 -1.21 4.51 -15.11
N SER A 151 -1.54 5.37 -16.09
CA SER A 151 -0.84 5.46 -17.37
C SER A 151 0.64 5.87 -17.21
N GLN A 152 0.93 6.82 -16.31
CA GLN A 152 2.31 7.22 -16.02
C GLN A 152 3.10 6.10 -15.33
N LYS A 153 2.47 5.38 -14.39
CA LYS A 153 3.07 4.19 -13.73
C LYS A 153 3.40 3.09 -14.76
N GLU A 154 2.53 2.87 -15.74
CA GLU A 154 2.78 1.89 -16.79
C GLU A 154 3.95 2.29 -17.72
N ARG A 155 3.96 3.54 -18.19
CA ARG A 155 5.06 4.05 -19.03
C ARG A 155 6.41 3.99 -18.31
N THR A 156 6.47 4.41 -17.05
CA THR A 156 7.71 4.34 -16.25
C THR A 156 8.16 2.90 -16.03
N LYS A 157 7.24 1.97 -15.78
CA LYS A 157 7.54 0.54 -15.67
C LYS A 157 8.08 -0.05 -16.97
N ALA A 158 7.49 0.31 -18.12
CA ALA A 158 7.96 -0.12 -19.43
C ALA A 158 9.40 0.37 -19.70
N LYS A 159 9.65 1.67 -19.48
CA LYS A 159 10.97 2.29 -19.61
C LYS A 159 12.02 1.65 -18.70
N ASN A 160 11.67 1.38 -17.44
CA ASN A 160 12.56 0.70 -16.50
C ASN A 160 12.87 -0.75 -16.93
N ARG A 161 11.88 -1.44 -17.48
CA ARG A 161 12.07 -2.82 -17.99
C ARG A 161 13.00 -2.84 -19.20
N GLU A 162 12.84 -1.90 -20.12
CA GLU A 162 13.73 -1.73 -21.27
C GLU A 162 15.16 -1.39 -20.83
N ARG A 163 15.32 -0.42 -19.92
CA ARG A 163 16.63 -0.08 -19.35
C ARG A 163 17.29 -1.29 -18.68
N ALA A 164 16.52 -2.11 -17.95
CA ALA A 164 17.03 -3.33 -17.34
C ALA A 164 17.46 -4.38 -18.38
N ARG A 165 16.71 -4.52 -19.48
CA ARG A 165 17.11 -5.40 -20.60
C ARG A 165 18.39 -4.92 -21.26
N ALA A 166 18.47 -3.63 -21.59
CA ALA A 166 19.67 -3.03 -22.18
C ALA A 166 20.89 -3.16 -21.27
N SER A 167 20.72 -2.93 -19.96
CA SER A 167 21.79 -3.12 -18.98
C SER A 167 22.26 -4.58 -18.93
N ARG A 168 21.35 -5.56 -18.96
CA ARG A 168 21.71 -6.99 -19.01
C ARG A 168 22.43 -7.37 -20.29
N ALA A 169 21.98 -6.83 -21.43
CA ALA A 169 22.63 -7.06 -22.71
C ALA A 169 24.07 -6.53 -22.74
N ARG A 170 24.32 -5.39 -22.08
CA ARG A 170 25.66 -4.77 -21.95
C ARG A 170 26.55 -5.38 -20.87
N LYS A 171 26.02 -6.25 -19.99
CA LYS A 171 26.83 -6.89 -18.93
C LYS A 171 27.68 -8.01 -19.52
N THR A 172 28.96 -7.97 -19.22
CA THR A 172 29.92 -9.05 -19.47
C THR A 172 29.62 -10.27 -18.60
N GLU A 173 30.16 -11.45 -18.94
CA GLU A 173 29.89 -12.68 -18.19
C GLU A 173 30.39 -12.61 -16.74
N GLU A 174 31.54 -11.98 -16.50
CA GLU A 174 32.07 -11.71 -15.16
C GLU A 174 31.12 -10.84 -14.32
N GLN A 175 30.52 -9.81 -14.92
CA GLN A 175 29.52 -8.96 -14.24
C GLN A 175 28.20 -9.69 -13.98
N ARG A 176 27.88 -10.73 -14.75
CA ARG A 176 26.72 -11.60 -14.52
C ARG A 176 26.99 -12.58 -13.38
N ILE A 177 28.19 -13.16 -13.33
CA ILE A 177 28.63 -14.05 -12.25
C ILE A 177 28.68 -13.28 -10.94
N ALA A 178 29.36 -12.12 -10.90
CA ALA A 178 29.43 -11.27 -9.71
C ALA A 178 28.05 -10.83 -9.21
N ALA A 179 27.11 -10.54 -10.12
CA ALA A 179 25.73 -10.21 -9.75
C ALA A 179 24.98 -11.40 -9.12
N ARG A 180 25.18 -12.61 -9.64
CA ARG A 180 24.59 -13.84 -9.07
C ARG A 180 25.20 -14.17 -7.70
N GLU A 181 26.50 -13.97 -7.55
CA GLU A 181 27.18 -14.17 -6.25
C GLU A 181 26.73 -13.16 -5.20
N ALA A 182 26.56 -11.89 -5.58
CA ALA A 182 26.01 -10.87 -4.69
C ALA A 182 24.55 -11.15 -4.29
N GLU A 183 23.76 -11.78 -5.16
CA GLU A 183 22.40 -12.23 -4.84
C GLU A 183 22.40 -13.41 -3.85
N ARG A 184 23.34 -14.36 -3.99
CA ARG A 184 23.46 -15.51 -3.06
C ARG A 184 23.92 -15.13 -1.65
N ARG A 185 24.65 -14.01 -1.52
CA ARG A 185 25.16 -13.51 -0.23
C ARG A 185 24.16 -12.61 0.52
N ARG A 186 23.00 -12.32 -0.06
CA ARG A 186 21.91 -11.57 0.57
C ARG A 186 20.82 -12.50 1.07
#